data_AF-A0A7J2JQI1-F1
#
_entry.id   AF-A0A7J2JQI1-F1
#
_cell.length_a   1.000
_cell.length_b   1.000
_cell.length_c   1.000
_cell.angle_alpha   90.00
_cell.angle_beta   90.00
_cell.angle_gamma   90.00
#
_symmetry.space_group_name_H-M   'P 1'
#
loop_
_entity.id
_entity.type
_entity.pdbx_description
1 polymer ?
#
loop_
_entity_poly.entity_id
_entity_poly.type
_entity_poly.pdbx_seq_one_letter_code
_entity_poly.pdbx_strand_id
1 'polypeptide(L)'
;GEDWDGDGTPEPPITCVFAAGNDGPDPTVSLDGPGIAKNVIQVGATTNPPFFAPGSIADFSSRGPTTDGRIKPDVVAPGYYVVGPFTGMYMYGWLTPDPVQALHVWAAGTSMATPQVAGAAALWHEIFGGIGLTPSPSATKALIVNFADWMGLDPTVDNDGNGNPDLYDMGFGQLDFYNWITYPGTLVICDECINVAGGWSVTVYFDVEDPSVPLRVTLAWNDPPQWTPGVPALINDIDLEVIAPDGTTYYGNDLTPPYDDQRDSVNNVERVIIDTPTTGRYAIRIRARSTPLSDPPVSLVIFGAGLPKFPGPFGPGVGGTYAPSVLPIAVAVATASIAGAAVVLAYRRRKKRD
;
A
#
# COMPACT_ATOMS: atom_id res chain seq x y z
N GLY A 1 -11.82 8.15 16.19
CA GLY A 1 -11.58 9.51 15.71
C GLY A 1 -11.16 10.36 16.89
N GLU A 2 -10.24 11.28 16.66
CA GLU A 2 -10.09 12.46 17.51
C GLU A 2 -11.11 13.52 17.04
N ASP A 3 -11.34 14.57 17.83
CA ASP A 3 -12.22 15.72 17.52
C ASP A 3 -11.30 16.89 17.15
N TRP A 4 -11.04 17.05 15.86
CA TRP A 4 -10.07 17.97 15.29
C TRP A 4 -10.62 19.38 15.12
N ASP A 5 -11.93 19.54 14.93
CA ASP A 5 -12.58 20.84 14.76
C ASP A 5 -13.17 21.42 16.07
N GLY A 6 -13.21 20.61 17.13
CA GLY A 6 -13.63 21.01 18.47
C GLY A 6 -15.15 21.10 18.63
N ASP A 7 -15.93 20.51 17.72
CA ASP A 7 -17.39 20.49 17.78
C ASP A 7 -17.96 19.41 18.73
N GLY A 8 -17.08 18.60 19.32
CA GLY A 8 -17.44 17.52 20.24
C GLY A 8 -17.78 16.21 19.53
N THR A 9 -17.57 16.12 18.21
CA THR A 9 -17.80 14.92 17.41
C THR A 9 -16.47 14.38 16.87
N PRO A 10 -16.19 13.08 17.06
CA PRO A 10 -15.01 12.47 16.45
C PRO A 10 -15.13 12.47 14.93
N GLU A 11 -14.15 13.02 14.22
CA GLU A 11 -14.15 12.94 12.75
C GLU A 11 -13.73 11.55 12.28
N PRO A 12 -14.25 11.12 11.11
CA PRO A 12 -13.73 9.95 10.44
C PRO A 12 -12.23 10.16 10.12
N PRO A 13 -11.40 9.15 10.33
CA PRO A 13 -9.97 9.25 10.04
C PRO A 13 -9.74 9.52 8.55
N ILE A 14 -8.82 10.42 8.23
CA ILE A 14 -8.57 10.91 6.86
C ILE A 14 -7.30 10.26 6.30
N THR A 15 -7.39 9.72 5.09
CA THR A 15 -6.23 9.30 4.30
C THR A 15 -5.53 10.54 3.73
N CYS A 16 -4.33 10.83 4.22
CA CYS A 16 -3.52 11.96 3.76
C CYS A 16 -2.48 11.52 2.73
N VAL A 17 -2.43 12.22 1.59
CA VAL A 17 -1.48 11.95 0.50
C VAL A 17 -0.60 13.20 0.29
N PHE A 18 0.71 13.03 0.34
CA PHE A 18 1.69 14.11 0.22
C PHE A 18 2.68 13.84 -0.91
N ALA A 19 3.16 14.90 -1.56
CA ALA A 19 4.22 14.80 -2.54
C ALA A 19 5.57 14.49 -1.86
N ALA A 20 6.45 13.77 -2.56
CA ALA A 20 7.80 13.48 -2.04
C ALA A 20 8.70 14.73 -1.99
N GLY A 21 8.49 15.68 -2.90
CA GLY A 21 9.40 16.80 -3.16
C GLY A 21 9.96 16.72 -4.59
N ASN A 22 10.64 17.79 -5.03
CA ASN A 22 11.21 17.88 -6.37
C ASN A 22 12.72 18.18 -6.34
N ASP A 23 13.41 17.74 -5.28
CA ASP A 23 14.81 18.05 -4.99
C ASP A 23 15.75 16.86 -5.24
N GLY A 24 15.28 15.83 -5.95
CA GLY A 24 16.10 14.71 -6.39
C GLY A 24 17.20 15.11 -7.39
N PRO A 25 18.11 14.18 -7.76
CA PRO A 25 18.09 12.76 -7.39
C PRO A 25 18.87 12.43 -6.11
N ASP A 26 19.46 13.41 -5.41
CA ASP A 26 20.30 13.15 -4.23
C ASP A 26 19.47 12.61 -3.05
N PRO A 27 19.70 11.36 -2.60
CA PRO A 27 18.93 10.75 -1.51
C PRO A 27 19.26 11.31 -0.12
N THR A 28 20.34 12.09 0.01
CA THR A 28 20.81 12.56 1.32
C THR A 28 20.08 13.81 1.82
N VAL A 29 19.42 14.55 0.91
CA VAL A 29 18.84 15.88 1.22
C VAL A 29 17.49 16.16 0.56
N SER A 30 16.93 15.22 -0.20
CA SER A 30 15.79 15.53 -1.08
C SER A 30 14.40 15.36 -0.46
N LEU A 31 14.23 14.55 0.60
CA LEU A 31 12.93 14.44 1.29
C LEU A 31 12.71 15.58 2.29
N ASP A 32 11.52 16.17 2.26
CA ASP A 32 11.09 17.18 3.24
C ASP A 32 9.74 16.84 3.90
N GLY A 33 9.47 17.49 5.03
CA GLY A 33 8.19 17.48 5.69
C GLY A 33 7.11 18.21 4.89
N PRO A 34 5.83 17.86 5.06
CA PRO A 34 5.29 16.86 5.99
C PRO A 34 5.24 15.42 5.41
N GLY A 35 5.70 15.18 4.17
CA GLY A 35 5.56 13.88 3.49
C GLY A 35 6.29 12.71 4.16
N ILE A 36 7.34 12.99 4.94
CA ILE A 36 8.09 12.00 5.71
C ILE A 36 7.34 11.42 6.92
N ALA A 37 6.11 11.89 7.22
CA ALA A 37 5.30 11.34 8.31
C ALA A 37 4.98 9.84 8.09
N LYS A 38 4.90 9.07 9.19
CA LYS A 38 4.66 7.61 9.16
C LYS A 38 3.29 7.25 8.58
N ASN A 39 2.25 7.99 8.99
CA ASN A 39 0.85 7.64 8.74
C ASN A 39 0.28 8.26 7.45
N VAL A 40 1.10 8.95 6.66
CA VAL A 40 0.69 9.50 5.36
C VAL A 40 1.16 8.60 4.22
N ILE A 41 0.58 8.78 3.04
CA ILE A 41 1.06 8.19 1.79
C ILE A 41 1.89 9.26 1.06
N GLN A 42 3.21 9.09 1.00
CA GLN A 42 4.11 9.96 0.25
C GLN A 42 4.29 9.43 -1.16
N VAL A 43 4.24 10.33 -2.15
CA VAL A 43 4.17 9.98 -3.56
C VAL A 43 5.34 10.60 -4.32
N GLY A 44 6.20 9.75 -4.87
CA GLY A 44 7.22 10.15 -5.84
C GLY A 44 6.69 10.15 -7.28
N ALA A 45 7.51 10.58 -8.22
CA ALA A 45 7.12 10.76 -9.62
C ALA A 45 7.87 9.80 -10.55
N THR A 46 7.15 9.15 -11.45
CA THR A 46 7.71 8.42 -12.59
C THR A 46 7.51 9.17 -13.91
N THR A 47 8.24 8.74 -14.92
CA THR A 47 8.12 9.16 -16.31
C THR A 47 6.85 8.61 -16.96
N ASN A 48 6.37 9.32 -17.99
CA ASN A 48 5.20 8.92 -18.78
C ASN A 48 5.34 9.40 -20.24
N PRO A 49 4.73 8.70 -21.23
CA PRO A 49 4.64 9.18 -22.61
C PRO A 49 3.87 10.51 -22.71
N PRO A 50 4.10 11.29 -23.79
CA PRO A 50 4.91 10.95 -24.97
C PRO A 50 6.39 11.33 -24.88
N PHE A 51 6.80 12.08 -23.84
CA PHE A 51 8.15 12.65 -23.77
C PHE A 51 9.20 11.66 -23.28
N PHE A 52 8.79 10.67 -22.48
CA PHE A 52 9.64 9.63 -21.96
C PHE A 52 8.95 8.27 -22.09
N ALA A 53 9.74 7.19 -22.06
CA ALA A 53 9.17 5.88 -21.82
C ALA A 53 8.54 5.85 -20.42
N PRO A 54 7.39 5.20 -20.22
CA PRO A 54 6.87 4.98 -18.88
C PRO A 54 7.80 4.02 -18.12
N GLY A 55 7.80 4.12 -16.79
CA GLY A 55 8.44 3.10 -15.96
C GLY A 55 9.81 3.46 -15.39
N SER A 56 10.26 4.71 -15.50
CA SER A 56 11.48 5.21 -14.86
C SER A 56 11.14 6.25 -13.80
N ILE A 57 11.97 6.37 -12.77
CA ILE A 57 11.82 7.45 -11.79
C ILE A 57 12.20 8.77 -12.44
N ALA A 58 11.42 9.82 -12.19
CA ALA A 58 11.75 11.15 -12.68
C ALA A 58 12.93 11.70 -11.88
N ASP A 59 13.96 12.22 -12.56
CA ASP A 59 15.19 12.70 -11.92
C ASP A 59 14.95 13.69 -10.77
N PHE A 60 13.96 14.57 -10.91
CA PHE A 60 13.61 15.54 -9.88
C PHE A 60 12.90 14.92 -8.66
N SER A 61 12.33 13.72 -8.77
CA SER A 61 11.57 13.12 -7.67
C SER A 61 12.50 12.94 -6.47
N SER A 62 12.11 13.49 -5.32
CA SER A 62 12.86 13.28 -4.08
C SER A 62 12.91 11.81 -3.69
N ARG A 63 14.04 11.40 -3.10
CA ARG A 63 14.42 10.02 -2.80
C ARG A 63 14.67 9.84 -1.32
N GLY A 64 14.25 8.71 -0.77
CA GLY A 64 14.62 8.31 0.58
C GLY A 64 16.01 7.71 0.68
N PRO A 65 16.31 7.01 1.80
CA PRO A 65 15.44 6.84 2.97
C PRO A 65 15.14 8.16 3.69
N THR A 66 14.19 8.13 4.63
CA THR A 66 14.14 9.19 5.65
C THR A 66 15.41 9.18 6.51
N THR A 67 15.64 10.24 7.30
CA THR A 67 16.82 10.33 8.19
C THR A 67 16.90 9.20 9.24
N ASP A 68 15.77 8.56 9.54
CA ASP A 68 15.68 7.40 10.43
C ASP A 68 15.60 6.05 9.69
N GLY A 69 15.84 6.02 8.37
CA GLY A 69 16.00 4.80 7.58
C GLY A 69 14.72 4.23 6.97
N ARG A 70 13.56 4.89 7.14
CA ARG A 70 12.29 4.41 6.58
C ARG A 70 12.25 4.52 5.07
N ILE A 71 11.52 3.58 4.47
CA ILE A 71 11.20 3.56 3.04
C ILE A 71 10.26 4.72 2.75
N LYS A 72 10.76 5.69 1.98
CA LYS A 72 10.00 6.81 1.41
C LYS A 72 10.57 7.12 0.03
N PRO A 73 9.75 7.50 -0.98
CA PRO A 73 8.28 7.62 -0.92
C PRO A 73 7.60 6.26 -0.65
N ASP A 74 6.32 6.26 -0.29
CA ASP A 74 5.60 4.99 -0.10
C ASP A 74 5.32 4.33 -1.46
N VAL A 75 4.88 5.12 -2.43
CA VAL A 75 4.63 4.68 -3.81
C VAL A 75 5.01 5.79 -4.79
N VAL A 76 5.03 5.45 -6.07
CA VAL A 76 5.19 6.43 -7.15
C VAL A 76 4.00 6.42 -8.09
N ALA A 77 3.82 7.50 -8.84
CA ALA A 77 2.85 7.58 -9.93
C ALA A 77 3.41 8.46 -11.05
N PRO A 78 2.88 8.33 -12.28
CA PRO A 78 3.25 9.21 -13.39
C PRO A 78 3.21 10.69 -13.00
N GLY A 79 4.35 11.38 -13.01
CA GLY A 79 4.46 12.77 -12.58
C GLY A 79 5.26 13.65 -13.53
N TYR A 80 5.92 13.07 -14.53
CA TYR A 80 6.70 13.82 -15.51
C TYR A 80 5.87 14.06 -16.79
N TYR A 81 5.51 15.32 -17.03
CA TYR A 81 4.65 15.75 -18.14
C TYR A 81 3.28 15.05 -18.12
N VAL A 82 2.46 15.44 -17.15
CA VAL A 82 1.04 15.06 -17.04
C VAL A 82 0.18 16.22 -17.54
N VAL A 83 -0.87 15.92 -18.31
CA VAL A 83 -1.86 16.92 -18.74
C VAL A 83 -2.91 17.09 -17.64
N GLY A 84 -3.10 18.32 -17.19
CA GLY A 84 -4.15 18.69 -16.23
C GLY A 84 -4.94 19.91 -16.66
N PRO A 85 -6.05 20.23 -15.97
CA PRO A 85 -6.84 21.43 -16.25
C PRO A 85 -6.00 22.70 -16.06
N PHE A 86 -6.14 23.65 -16.97
CA PHE A 86 -5.40 24.91 -16.97
C PHE A 86 -6.29 26.07 -16.49
N THR A 87 -5.81 26.82 -15.51
CA THR A 87 -6.56 27.93 -14.88
C THR A 87 -6.43 29.25 -15.66
N GLY A 88 -5.63 29.30 -16.72
CA GLY A 88 -5.35 30.53 -17.48
C GLY A 88 -4.18 31.37 -16.96
N MET A 89 -3.57 31.00 -15.83
CA MET A 89 -2.36 31.65 -15.29
C MET A 89 -1.10 30.85 -15.65
N TYR A 90 -0.24 31.44 -16.49
CA TYR A 90 1.12 30.94 -16.75
C TYR A 90 2.02 31.29 -15.57
N MET A 91 2.10 30.42 -14.56
CA MET A 91 2.88 30.75 -13.38
C MET A 91 4.24 30.03 -13.27
N TYR A 92 4.60 29.20 -14.23
CA TYR A 92 5.90 28.50 -14.27
C TYR A 92 6.21 28.20 -15.74
N GLY A 93 7.49 28.12 -16.13
CA GLY A 93 7.99 28.04 -17.52
C GLY A 93 7.61 26.78 -18.32
N TRP A 94 6.34 26.41 -18.29
CA TRP A 94 5.70 25.31 -18.99
C TRP A 94 5.58 25.61 -20.49
N LEU A 95 5.67 24.56 -21.31
CA LEU A 95 5.63 24.64 -22.77
C LEU A 95 4.39 25.39 -23.27
N THR A 96 4.57 26.16 -24.34
CA THR A 96 3.53 26.97 -25.02
C THR A 96 2.30 26.14 -25.44
N PRO A 97 1.09 26.73 -25.46
CA PRO A 97 -0.14 26.12 -25.93
C PRO A 97 -0.05 25.45 -27.32
N ASP A 98 -0.05 24.13 -27.38
CA ASP A 98 -0.69 23.34 -28.44
C ASP A 98 -2.17 23.79 -28.55
N PRO A 99 -2.78 23.86 -29.74
CA PRO A 99 -4.18 24.29 -29.92
C PRO A 99 -5.24 23.50 -29.11
N VAL A 100 -4.92 22.36 -28.48
CA VAL A 100 -5.77 21.66 -27.49
C VAL A 100 -5.73 22.31 -26.09
N GLN A 101 -4.82 23.25 -25.84
CA GLN A 101 -4.39 23.75 -24.51
C GLN A 101 -5.09 25.03 -23.99
N ALA A 102 -6.22 25.46 -24.55
CA ALA A 102 -6.98 26.57 -23.94
C ALA A 102 -7.51 26.22 -22.54
N LEU A 103 -7.74 24.93 -22.27
CA LEU A 103 -8.29 24.41 -21.02
C LEU A 103 -7.38 23.41 -20.28
N HIS A 104 -6.23 23.05 -20.86
CA HIS A 104 -5.32 22.04 -20.30
C HIS A 104 -3.86 22.38 -20.56
N VAL A 105 -2.96 22.03 -19.63
CA VAL A 105 -1.51 22.30 -19.75
C VAL A 105 -0.70 21.10 -19.26
N TRP A 106 0.50 20.92 -19.82
CA TRP A 106 1.47 19.95 -19.33
C TRP A 106 2.16 20.50 -18.08
N ALA A 107 2.23 19.70 -17.03
CA ALA A 107 3.00 19.98 -15.83
C ALA A 107 3.83 18.76 -15.41
N ALA A 108 4.90 19.01 -14.67
CA ALA A 108 5.79 17.99 -14.13
C ALA A 108 6.03 18.24 -12.64
N GLY A 109 6.11 17.17 -11.87
CA GLY A 109 6.38 17.25 -10.44
C GLY A 109 5.76 16.09 -9.70
N THR A 110 6.27 15.82 -8.50
CA THR A 110 5.57 14.95 -7.54
C THR A 110 4.18 15.51 -7.21
N SER A 111 3.98 16.82 -7.32
CA SER A 111 2.66 17.49 -7.30
C SER A 111 1.65 16.96 -8.32
N MET A 112 2.09 16.40 -9.46
CA MET A 112 1.22 15.81 -10.48
C MET A 112 1.00 14.30 -10.25
N ALA A 113 1.95 13.64 -9.57
CA ALA A 113 1.82 12.24 -9.17
C ALA A 113 0.87 12.07 -7.97
N THR A 114 1.00 12.92 -6.94
CA THR A 114 0.17 12.92 -5.72
C THR A 114 -1.34 12.84 -5.97
N PRO A 115 -1.97 13.69 -6.83
CA PRO A 115 -3.41 13.63 -7.06
C PRO A 115 -3.87 12.33 -7.73
N GLN A 116 -3.00 11.60 -8.43
CA GLN A 116 -3.35 10.29 -8.99
C GLN A 116 -3.51 9.24 -7.89
N VAL A 117 -2.60 9.26 -6.90
CA VAL A 117 -2.70 8.39 -5.72
C VAL A 117 -3.85 8.82 -4.80
N ALA A 118 -4.16 10.11 -4.72
CA ALA A 118 -5.38 10.57 -4.03
C ALA A 118 -6.65 10.07 -4.73
N GLY A 119 -6.69 10.11 -6.07
CA GLY A 119 -7.77 9.51 -6.86
C GLY A 119 -7.87 7.99 -6.65
N ALA A 120 -6.73 7.30 -6.52
CA ALA A 120 -6.69 5.89 -6.17
C ALA A 120 -7.31 5.60 -4.80
N ALA A 121 -6.95 6.37 -3.78
CA ALA A 121 -7.57 6.25 -2.46
C ALA A 121 -9.09 6.44 -2.57
N ALA A 122 -9.56 7.46 -3.30
CA ALA A 122 -10.97 7.70 -3.51
C ALA A 122 -11.70 6.52 -4.20
N LEU A 123 -11.08 5.87 -5.19
CA LEU A 123 -11.63 4.68 -5.82
C LEU A 123 -11.77 3.51 -4.84
N TRP A 124 -10.78 3.28 -3.97
CA TRP A 124 -10.90 2.29 -2.91
C TRP A 124 -12.05 2.63 -1.95
N HIS A 125 -12.16 3.87 -1.51
CA HIS A 125 -13.30 4.32 -0.70
C HIS A 125 -14.65 4.11 -1.40
N GLU A 126 -14.74 4.33 -2.72
CA GLU A 126 -15.97 4.06 -3.49
C GLU A 126 -16.30 2.56 -3.55
N ILE A 127 -15.30 1.71 -3.83
CA ILE A 127 -15.46 0.25 -3.89
C ILE A 127 -15.96 -0.32 -2.55
N PHE A 128 -15.34 0.09 -1.44
CA PHE A 128 -15.73 -0.33 -0.10
C PHE A 128 -17.02 0.34 0.37
N GLY A 129 -17.25 1.60 -0.01
CA GLY A 129 -18.48 2.32 0.28
C GLY A 129 -19.70 1.65 -0.35
N GLY A 130 -19.55 1.09 -1.56
CA GLY A 130 -20.60 0.33 -2.26
C GLY A 130 -21.08 -0.92 -1.52
N ILE A 131 -20.31 -1.40 -0.53
CA ILE A 131 -20.66 -2.54 0.34
C ILE A 131 -20.82 -2.12 1.81
N GLY A 132 -20.95 -0.81 2.09
CA GLY A 132 -21.22 -0.27 3.41
C GLY A 132 -19.99 -0.17 4.32
N LEU A 133 -18.79 -0.11 3.76
CA LEU A 133 -17.54 -0.02 4.50
C LEU A 133 -16.78 1.26 4.16
N THR A 134 -16.05 1.77 5.14
CA THR A 134 -15.18 2.94 4.98
C THR A 134 -13.78 2.51 5.40
N PRO A 135 -12.85 2.27 4.46
CA PRO A 135 -11.53 1.80 4.80
C PRO A 135 -10.80 2.84 5.64
N SER A 136 -10.12 2.41 6.70
CA SER A 136 -9.24 3.27 7.50
C SER A 136 -8.07 3.79 6.66
N PRO A 137 -7.35 4.83 7.11
CA PRO A 137 -6.12 5.27 6.45
C PRO A 137 -5.06 4.18 6.37
N SER A 138 -4.95 3.31 7.39
CA SER A 138 -3.99 2.21 7.41
C SER A 138 -4.37 1.13 6.37
N ALA A 139 -5.65 0.78 6.27
CA ALA A 139 -6.15 -0.13 5.24
C ALA A 139 -6.00 0.45 3.82
N THR A 140 -6.29 1.74 3.64
CA THR A 140 -6.14 2.43 2.36
C THR A 140 -4.68 2.45 1.91
N LYS A 141 -3.75 2.74 2.83
CA LYS A 141 -2.30 2.66 2.57
C LYS A 141 -1.88 1.23 2.22
N ALA A 142 -2.33 0.23 2.98
CA ALA A 142 -2.03 -1.17 2.70
C ALA A 142 -2.57 -1.62 1.33
N LEU A 143 -3.78 -1.20 0.93
CA LEU A 143 -4.36 -1.51 -0.38
C LEU A 143 -3.52 -0.93 -1.52
N ILE A 144 -3.12 0.33 -1.41
CA ILE A 144 -2.28 0.99 -2.43
C ILE A 144 -0.92 0.30 -2.52
N VAL A 145 -0.27 0.03 -1.39
CA VAL A 145 1.04 -0.64 -1.33
C VAL A 145 0.98 -2.10 -1.82
N ASN A 146 -0.10 -2.83 -1.51
CA ASN A 146 -0.23 -4.24 -1.90
C ASN A 146 -0.24 -4.40 -3.42
N PHE A 147 -0.91 -3.50 -4.14
CA PHE A 147 -1.05 -3.59 -5.58
C PHE A 147 -0.01 -2.78 -6.37
N ALA A 148 0.79 -1.96 -5.70
CA ALA A 148 1.92 -1.28 -6.33
C ALA A 148 2.88 -2.27 -7.01
N ASP A 149 3.50 -1.82 -8.09
CA ASP A 149 4.35 -2.62 -8.96
C ASP A 149 5.71 -1.95 -9.18
N TRP A 150 6.79 -2.71 -9.09
CA TRP A 150 8.14 -2.18 -9.36
C TRP A 150 8.43 -2.00 -10.86
N MET A 151 7.43 -2.15 -11.74
CA MET A 151 7.52 -1.87 -13.18
C MET A 151 8.56 -2.73 -13.91
N GLY A 152 8.89 -3.89 -13.34
CA GLY A 152 9.96 -4.77 -13.81
C GLY A 152 11.38 -4.34 -13.38
N LEU A 153 11.50 -3.34 -12.51
CA LEU A 153 12.76 -2.96 -11.87
C LEU A 153 13.03 -3.86 -10.66
N ASP A 154 14.31 -4.06 -10.37
CA ASP A 154 14.77 -4.71 -9.13
C ASP A 154 14.97 -3.62 -8.06
N PRO A 155 14.14 -3.57 -7.00
CA PRO A 155 14.23 -2.53 -5.97
C PRO A 155 15.49 -2.63 -5.10
N THR A 156 16.25 -3.74 -5.17
CA THR A 156 17.41 -3.98 -4.31
C THR A 156 18.71 -3.42 -4.87
N VAL A 157 18.70 -2.95 -6.12
CA VAL A 157 19.88 -2.41 -6.81
C VAL A 157 19.74 -0.91 -7.03
N ASP A 158 20.87 -0.23 -7.18
CA ASP A 158 20.96 1.19 -7.56
C ASP A 158 21.04 1.27 -9.10
N ASN A 159 19.90 1.36 -9.78
CA ASN A 159 19.87 1.38 -11.25
C ASN A 159 20.22 2.75 -11.83
N ASP A 160 19.98 3.85 -11.10
CA ASP A 160 20.18 5.21 -11.58
C ASP A 160 21.49 5.86 -11.11
N GLY A 161 22.23 5.19 -10.22
CA GLY A 161 23.55 5.59 -9.74
C GLY A 161 23.53 6.73 -8.73
N ASN A 162 22.41 6.97 -8.06
CA ASN A 162 22.24 8.05 -7.09
C ASN A 162 22.85 7.73 -5.70
N GLY A 163 23.29 6.48 -5.47
CA GLY A 163 23.88 6.04 -4.22
C GLY A 163 22.92 5.39 -3.22
N ASN A 164 21.67 5.05 -3.60
CA ASN A 164 20.74 4.24 -2.81
C ASN A 164 20.13 3.11 -3.69
N PRO A 165 19.59 2.03 -3.08
CA PRO A 165 18.74 1.11 -3.82
C PRO A 165 17.45 1.77 -4.31
N ASP A 166 16.98 1.37 -5.49
CA ASP A 166 15.73 1.78 -6.13
C ASP A 166 14.49 1.69 -5.18
N LEU A 167 14.53 0.81 -4.18
CA LEU A 167 13.53 0.75 -3.09
C LEU A 167 13.27 2.13 -2.45
N TYR A 168 14.30 2.96 -2.31
CA TYR A 168 14.19 4.30 -1.74
C TYR A 168 13.84 5.38 -2.77
N ASP A 169 13.81 5.03 -4.04
CA ASP A 169 13.39 5.92 -5.10
C ASP A 169 11.91 5.77 -5.43
N MET A 170 11.46 4.51 -5.46
CA MET A 170 10.10 4.16 -5.86
C MET A 170 9.23 3.62 -4.72
N GLY A 171 9.81 3.39 -3.55
CA GLY A 171 9.12 2.79 -2.43
C GLY A 171 8.64 1.37 -2.74
N PHE A 172 7.38 1.13 -2.41
CA PHE A 172 6.70 -0.12 -2.73
C PHE A 172 6.35 -0.27 -4.21
N GLY A 173 6.67 0.72 -5.05
CA GLY A 173 6.50 0.69 -6.50
C GLY A 173 5.47 1.70 -6.99
N GLN A 174 5.21 1.65 -8.29
CA GLN A 174 4.21 2.50 -8.93
C GLN A 174 2.80 2.02 -8.62
N LEU A 175 1.90 2.94 -8.31
CA LEU A 175 0.47 2.69 -8.20
C LEU A 175 -0.03 1.88 -9.41
N ASP A 176 -0.62 0.71 -9.16
CA ASP A 176 -1.16 -0.14 -10.20
C ASP A 176 -2.46 -0.86 -9.78
N PHE A 177 -3.61 -0.29 -10.13
CA PHE A 177 -4.91 -0.98 -9.99
C PHE A 177 -5.07 -2.17 -10.93
N TYR A 178 -4.30 -2.23 -12.02
CA TYR A 178 -4.40 -3.29 -13.00
C TYR A 178 -4.01 -4.63 -12.39
N ASN A 179 -3.06 -4.67 -11.45
CA ASN A 179 -2.72 -5.87 -10.69
C ASN A 179 -3.95 -6.51 -10.01
N TRP A 180 -4.80 -5.71 -9.36
CA TRP A 180 -6.05 -6.23 -8.77
C TRP A 180 -7.04 -6.73 -9.84
N ILE A 181 -7.05 -6.10 -11.02
CA ILE A 181 -7.98 -6.43 -12.10
C ILE A 181 -7.57 -7.66 -12.90
N THR A 182 -6.25 -7.87 -13.05
CA THR A 182 -5.65 -8.84 -13.96
C THR A 182 -5.72 -10.25 -13.42
N TYR A 183 -5.39 -10.41 -12.14
CA TYR A 183 -5.35 -11.72 -11.51
C TYR A 183 -6.74 -12.13 -11.00
N PRO A 184 -7.21 -13.35 -11.30
CA PRO A 184 -8.42 -13.90 -10.71
C PRO A 184 -8.14 -14.34 -9.26
N GLY A 185 -8.01 -13.38 -8.36
CA GLY A 185 -7.68 -13.59 -6.96
C GLY A 185 -8.82 -13.28 -5.99
N THR A 186 -8.54 -13.60 -4.74
CA THR A 186 -9.29 -13.21 -3.56
C THR A 186 -8.54 -12.09 -2.88
N LEU A 187 -9.20 -10.95 -2.69
CA LEU A 187 -8.75 -9.86 -1.83
C LEU A 187 -9.37 -10.06 -0.46
N VAL A 188 -8.53 -10.23 0.56
CA VAL A 188 -8.92 -10.27 1.97
C VAL A 188 -8.44 -9.00 2.63
N ILE A 189 -9.35 -8.33 3.33
CA ILE A 189 -9.02 -7.13 4.11
C ILE A 189 -9.52 -7.34 5.51
N CYS A 190 -8.60 -7.22 6.44
CA CYS A 190 -8.85 -7.00 7.85
C CYS A 190 -8.49 -5.54 8.11
N ASP A 191 -9.51 -4.67 8.15
CA ASP A 191 -9.31 -3.24 8.42
C ASP A 191 -9.37 -3.00 9.92
N GLU A 192 -8.23 -2.66 10.51
CA GLU A 192 -8.09 -2.39 11.96
C GLU A 192 -8.73 -3.49 12.84
N CYS A 193 -8.76 -4.73 12.34
CA CYS A 193 -9.55 -5.82 12.91
C CYS A 193 -8.78 -6.67 13.93
N ILE A 194 -7.47 -6.43 14.03
CA ILE A 194 -6.57 -7.13 14.96
C ILE A 194 -5.91 -6.06 15.84
N ASN A 195 -6.18 -6.11 17.14
CA ASN A 195 -5.36 -5.40 18.12
C ASN A 195 -4.22 -6.30 18.53
N VAL A 196 -2.99 -5.81 18.43
CA VAL A 196 -1.80 -6.56 18.81
C VAL A 196 -1.14 -5.93 20.03
N ALA A 197 -1.09 -6.68 21.12
CA ALA A 197 -0.39 -6.27 22.33
C ALA A 197 1.06 -6.73 22.31
N GLY A 198 1.95 -5.96 22.92
CA GLY A 198 3.39 -6.25 22.97
C GLY A 198 3.66 -7.66 23.51
N GLY A 199 4.48 -8.42 22.77
CA GLY A 199 4.81 -9.82 23.06
C GLY A 199 3.80 -10.84 22.51
N TRP A 200 2.67 -10.40 21.94
CA TRP A 200 1.69 -11.29 21.34
C TRP A 200 1.92 -11.48 19.84
N SER A 201 1.38 -12.58 19.33
CA SER A 201 1.30 -12.83 17.90
C SER A 201 -0.06 -13.39 17.53
N VAL A 202 -0.53 -13.04 16.33
CA VAL A 202 -1.74 -13.54 15.72
C VAL A 202 -1.36 -14.21 14.41
N THR A 203 -1.99 -15.34 14.10
CA THR A 203 -1.74 -16.05 12.84
C THR A 203 -3.04 -16.18 12.06
N VAL A 204 -3.03 -15.65 10.85
CA VAL A 204 -4.06 -15.83 9.83
C VAL A 204 -3.53 -16.86 8.83
N TYR A 205 -4.35 -17.83 8.45
CA TYR A 205 -3.94 -18.79 7.41
C TYR A 205 -4.56 -18.39 6.08
N PHE A 206 -3.83 -18.64 4.99
CA PHE A 206 -4.33 -18.47 3.63
C PHE A 206 -3.99 -19.73 2.82
N ASP A 207 -5.01 -20.41 2.32
CA ASP A 207 -4.85 -21.61 1.50
C ASP A 207 -4.70 -21.17 0.03
N VAL A 208 -3.49 -21.21 -0.51
CA VAL A 208 -3.20 -20.91 -1.93
C VAL A 208 -3.62 -22.10 -2.78
N GLU A 209 -4.50 -21.86 -3.75
CA GLU A 209 -5.10 -22.86 -4.64
C GLU A 209 -4.55 -22.81 -6.07
N ASP A 210 -4.08 -21.65 -6.55
CA ASP A 210 -3.51 -21.49 -7.89
C ASP A 210 -2.16 -20.73 -7.82
N PRO A 211 -1.04 -21.38 -8.18
CA PRO A 211 0.30 -20.79 -8.10
C PRO A 211 0.59 -19.76 -9.21
N SER A 212 -0.33 -19.57 -10.16
CA SER A 212 -0.19 -18.57 -11.24
C SER A 212 -0.59 -17.16 -10.82
N VAL A 213 -1.14 -16.99 -9.61
CA VAL A 213 -1.46 -15.70 -9.02
C VAL A 213 -0.49 -15.43 -7.87
N PRO A 214 0.28 -14.33 -7.91
CA PRO A 214 1.16 -13.94 -6.82
C PRO A 214 0.42 -13.86 -5.48
N LEU A 215 1.07 -14.31 -4.40
CA LEU A 215 0.60 -14.07 -3.04
C LEU A 215 1.21 -12.75 -2.56
N ARG A 216 0.37 -11.77 -2.28
CA ARG A 216 0.77 -10.45 -1.79
C ARG A 216 0.16 -10.22 -0.41
N VAL A 217 1.00 -9.92 0.58
CA VAL A 217 0.58 -9.66 1.95
C VAL A 217 1.14 -8.33 2.39
N THR A 218 0.28 -7.42 2.83
CA THR A 218 0.68 -6.10 3.31
C THR A 218 0.05 -5.84 4.67
N LEU A 219 0.89 -5.51 5.64
CA LEU A 219 0.53 -5.07 6.97
C LEU A 219 0.80 -3.57 7.05
N ALA A 220 -0.15 -2.80 7.60
CA ALA A 220 0.05 -1.38 7.87
C ALA A 220 -0.67 -0.97 9.17
N TRP A 221 -0.11 0.02 9.87
CA TRP A 221 -0.72 0.59 11.07
C TRP A 221 -0.47 2.08 11.18
N ASN A 222 -1.40 2.76 11.86
CA ASN A 222 -1.24 4.15 12.25
C ASN A 222 -0.42 4.20 13.54
N ASP A 223 0.87 4.53 13.42
CA ASP A 223 1.80 4.55 14.54
C ASP A 223 1.72 5.90 15.29
N PRO A 224 1.75 5.94 16.64
CA PRO A 224 1.65 7.20 17.38
C PRO A 224 2.75 8.20 16.98
N PRO A 225 2.52 9.52 17.08
CA PRO A 225 3.50 10.52 16.66
C PRO A 225 4.80 10.43 17.47
N GLN A 226 5.93 10.58 16.78
CA GLN A 226 7.27 10.73 17.37
C GLN A 226 7.98 11.87 16.65
N TRP A 227 8.48 12.84 17.42
CA TRP A 227 9.19 14.01 16.89
C TRP A 227 10.57 14.21 17.51
N THR A 228 10.94 13.42 18.52
CA THR A 228 12.21 13.60 19.24
C THR A 228 13.39 13.37 18.28
N PRO A 229 14.22 14.40 18.01
CA PRO A 229 15.35 14.24 17.10
C PRO A 229 16.33 13.18 17.61
N GLY A 230 16.81 12.32 16.70
CA GLY A 230 17.74 11.23 17.03
C GLY A 230 17.10 10.02 17.73
N VAL A 231 15.79 10.03 17.93
CA VAL A 231 15.02 8.84 18.35
C VAL A 231 14.34 8.26 17.11
N PRO A 232 14.37 6.93 16.89
CA PRO A 232 13.65 6.30 15.79
C PRO A 232 12.20 6.76 15.75
N ALA A 233 11.66 7.07 14.57
CA ALA A 233 10.28 7.53 14.51
C ALA A 233 9.31 6.41 14.91
N LEU A 234 9.61 5.15 14.58
CA LEU A 234 8.76 4.01 14.91
C LEU A 234 8.61 3.83 16.43
N ILE A 235 7.38 3.69 16.91
CA ILE A 235 7.04 3.47 18.32
C ILE A 235 6.54 2.03 18.52
N ASN A 236 5.51 1.64 17.77
CA ASN A 236 4.97 0.29 17.80
C ASN A 236 5.65 -0.53 16.72
N ASP A 237 6.39 -1.55 17.17
CA ASP A 237 7.22 -2.41 16.34
C ASP A 237 6.51 -3.77 16.14
N ILE A 238 6.00 -3.99 14.92
CA ILE A 238 5.08 -5.07 14.57
C ILE A 238 5.57 -5.75 13.30
N ASP A 239 5.97 -7.02 13.42
CA ASP A 239 6.50 -7.78 12.30
C ASP A 239 5.39 -8.50 11.54
N LEU A 240 5.53 -8.52 10.21
CA LEU A 240 4.89 -9.44 9.29
C LEU A 240 5.85 -10.60 8.99
N GLU A 241 5.38 -11.82 9.21
CA GLU A 241 6.09 -13.03 8.83
C GLU A 241 5.14 -13.93 8.03
N VAL A 242 5.52 -14.33 6.82
CA VAL A 242 4.76 -15.27 5.98
C VAL A 242 5.51 -16.58 5.91
N ILE A 243 4.89 -17.67 6.35
CA ILE A 243 5.50 -19.00 6.40
C ILE A 243 4.81 -19.88 5.34
N ALA A 244 5.59 -20.34 4.38
CA ALA A 244 5.16 -21.19 3.28
C ALA A 244 4.87 -22.63 3.71
N PRO A 245 4.15 -23.42 2.88
CA PRO A 245 3.82 -24.81 3.18
C PRO A 245 5.04 -25.71 3.44
N ASP A 246 6.19 -25.37 2.84
CA ASP A 246 7.46 -26.09 2.99
C ASP A 246 8.27 -25.64 4.22
N GLY A 247 7.81 -24.62 4.95
CA GLY A 247 8.48 -24.04 6.11
C GLY A 247 9.38 -22.83 5.80
N THR A 248 9.52 -22.44 4.52
CA THR A 248 10.25 -21.21 4.16
C THR A 248 9.56 -20.00 4.78
N THR A 249 10.32 -19.15 5.46
CA THR A 249 9.82 -17.93 6.10
C THR A 249 10.23 -16.70 5.30
N TYR A 250 9.32 -15.73 5.22
CA TYR A 250 9.52 -14.44 4.57
C TYR A 250 9.20 -13.35 5.60
N TYR A 251 10.16 -12.49 5.91
CA TYR A 251 9.95 -11.29 6.72
C TYR A 251 9.43 -10.15 5.87
N GLY A 252 8.62 -9.29 6.47
CA GLY A 252 8.17 -8.06 5.84
C GLY A 252 9.35 -7.20 5.39
N ASN A 253 9.28 -6.75 4.14
CA ASN A 253 10.29 -5.90 3.50
C ASN A 253 11.69 -6.54 3.32
N ASP A 254 11.85 -7.84 3.61
CA ASP A 254 13.06 -8.59 3.25
C ASP A 254 12.97 -9.05 1.79
N LEU A 255 13.80 -8.43 0.94
CA LEU A 255 13.76 -8.60 -0.51
C LEU A 255 14.88 -9.52 -1.03
N THR A 256 15.79 -9.98 -0.16
CA THR A 256 16.98 -10.72 -0.57
C THR A 256 17.03 -12.09 0.10
N PRO A 257 17.31 -13.19 -0.62
CA PRO A 257 17.50 -14.49 0.01
C PRO A 257 18.71 -14.52 0.95
N PRO A 258 18.62 -15.21 2.11
CA PRO A 258 17.42 -15.84 2.66
C PRO A 258 16.43 -14.79 3.18
N TYR A 259 15.15 -14.89 2.82
CA TYR A 259 14.12 -13.87 3.11
C TYR A 259 13.68 -13.80 4.59
N ASP A 260 14.48 -14.32 5.51
CA ASP A 260 14.20 -14.40 6.94
C ASP A 260 15.40 -13.94 7.80
N ASP A 261 16.26 -13.07 7.24
CA ASP A 261 17.45 -12.55 7.91
C ASP A 261 17.48 -11.03 8.06
N GLN A 262 16.69 -10.28 7.27
CA GLN A 262 16.56 -8.83 7.40
C GLN A 262 15.20 -8.44 7.99
N ARG A 263 15.14 -8.43 9.31
CA ARG A 263 13.96 -7.92 10.01
C ARG A 263 13.81 -6.40 9.83
N ASP A 264 12.61 -5.96 9.45
CA ASP A 264 12.24 -4.55 9.52
C ASP A 264 11.96 -4.13 10.98
N SER A 265 12.47 -2.97 11.37
CA SER A 265 12.22 -2.38 12.68
C SER A 265 12.10 -0.86 12.62
N VAL A 266 11.82 -0.32 11.43
CA VAL A 266 11.79 1.12 11.17
C VAL A 266 10.49 1.54 10.47
N ASN A 267 9.91 0.69 9.62
CA ASN A 267 8.72 1.02 8.85
C ASN A 267 7.43 0.66 9.59
N ASN A 268 6.36 1.44 9.36
CA ASN A 268 5.01 1.12 9.81
C ASN A 268 4.14 0.48 8.72
N VAL A 269 4.81 -0.01 7.67
CA VAL A 269 4.22 -0.79 6.58
C VAL A 269 5.22 -1.89 6.24
N GLU A 270 4.74 -3.12 6.25
CA GLU A 270 5.52 -4.30 5.89
C GLU A 270 4.81 -5.08 4.78
N ARG A 271 5.57 -5.50 3.76
CA ARG A 271 5.04 -6.22 2.62
C ARG A 271 5.87 -7.47 2.31
N VAL A 272 5.17 -8.56 2.01
CA VAL A 272 5.73 -9.76 1.39
C VAL A 272 5.02 -9.99 0.05
N ILE A 273 5.79 -10.19 -1.01
CA ILE A 273 5.29 -10.65 -2.32
C ILE A 273 5.99 -11.96 -2.65
N ILE A 274 5.21 -12.98 -2.96
CA ILE A 274 5.68 -14.26 -3.48
C ILE A 274 5.10 -14.39 -4.89
N ASP A 275 5.91 -14.13 -5.91
CA ASP A 275 5.45 -14.10 -7.32
C ASP A 275 4.93 -15.45 -7.81
N THR A 276 5.58 -16.54 -7.37
CA THR A 276 5.21 -17.91 -7.71
C THR A 276 4.99 -18.72 -6.43
N PRO A 277 3.87 -18.52 -5.71
CA PRO A 277 3.61 -19.24 -4.47
C PRO A 277 3.36 -20.72 -4.76
N THR A 278 3.82 -21.60 -3.88
CA THR A 278 3.45 -23.02 -3.94
C THR A 278 2.00 -23.20 -3.49
N THR A 279 1.27 -24.15 -4.07
CA THR A 279 -0.06 -24.49 -3.55
C THR A 279 0.03 -25.05 -2.14
N GLY A 280 -0.83 -24.61 -1.24
CA GLY A 280 -0.86 -25.07 0.15
C GLY A 280 -1.19 -23.98 1.14
N ARG A 281 -1.12 -24.34 2.42
CA ARG A 281 -1.44 -23.42 3.51
C ARG A 281 -0.23 -22.56 3.87
N TYR A 282 -0.40 -21.25 3.75
CA TYR A 282 0.51 -20.25 4.29
C TYR A 282 0.04 -19.83 5.67
N ALA A 283 0.98 -19.64 6.59
CA ALA A 283 0.73 -19.01 7.88
C ALA A 283 1.24 -17.57 7.85
N ILE A 284 0.34 -16.61 7.93
CA ILE A 284 0.61 -15.17 7.96
C ILE A 284 0.59 -14.77 9.44
N ARG A 285 1.77 -14.60 10.01
CA ARG A 285 1.96 -14.26 11.42
C ARG A 285 2.24 -12.78 11.55
N ILE A 286 1.42 -12.12 12.36
CA ILE A 286 1.61 -10.74 12.80
C ILE A 286 2.13 -10.79 14.22
N ARG A 287 3.27 -10.17 14.50
CA ARG A 287 3.93 -10.25 15.81
C ARG A 287 4.25 -8.86 16.33
N ALA A 288 3.54 -8.42 17.36
CA ALA A 288 3.87 -7.19 18.08
C ALA A 288 5.08 -7.46 18.98
N ARG A 289 6.25 -6.96 18.59
CA ARG A 289 7.47 -7.06 19.40
C ARG A 289 7.42 -6.10 20.57
N SER A 290 7.02 -4.86 20.31
CA SER A 290 6.97 -3.80 21.30
C SER A 290 5.85 -2.82 20.95
N THR A 291 4.94 -2.56 21.87
CA THR A 291 3.85 -1.59 21.70
C THR A 291 3.72 -0.73 22.97
N PRO A 292 4.70 0.15 23.24
CA PRO A 292 4.91 0.73 24.57
C PRO A 292 3.85 1.77 24.99
N LEU A 293 3.09 2.33 24.03
CA LEU A 293 2.10 3.36 24.31
C LEU A 293 0.65 2.85 24.27
N SER A 294 0.34 1.91 23.38
CA SER A 294 -0.98 1.34 23.20
C SER A 294 -0.89 0.04 22.41
N ASP A 295 -1.93 -0.79 22.46
CA ASP A 295 -2.08 -1.94 21.56
C ASP A 295 -2.75 -1.45 20.26
N PRO A 296 -2.02 -1.17 19.17
CA PRO A 296 -2.62 -0.56 18.00
C PRO A 296 -3.47 -1.58 17.25
N PRO A 297 -4.60 -1.14 16.66
CA PRO A 297 -5.24 -1.90 15.61
C PRO A 297 -4.34 -1.89 14.36
N VAL A 298 -4.26 -3.02 13.68
CA VAL A 298 -3.51 -3.17 12.42
C VAL A 298 -4.44 -3.51 11.27
N SER A 299 -4.06 -3.05 10.08
CA SER A 299 -4.73 -3.39 8.83
C SER A 299 -3.90 -4.41 8.05
N LEU A 300 -4.53 -5.51 7.66
CA LEU A 300 -3.91 -6.59 6.88
C LEU A 300 -4.65 -6.74 5.56
N VAL A 301 -3.91 -6.64 4.46
CA VAL A 301 -4.38 -6.87 3.09
C VAL A 301 -3.67 -8.09 2.53
N ILE A 302 -4.45 -9.09 2.10
CA ILE A 302 -3.94 -10.29 1.44
C ILE A 302 -4.59 -10.37 0.06
N PHE A 303 -3.78 -10.60 -0.96
CA PHE A 303 -4.25 -10.91 -2.30
C PHE A 303 -3.58 -12.17 -2.83
N GLY A 304 -4.37 -13.10 -3.34
CA GLY A 304 -3.88 -14.34 -3.92
C GLY A 304 -5.03 -15.22 -4.42
N ALA A 305 -4.75 -16.27 -5.19
CA ALA A 305 -5.78 -17.21 -5.59
C ALA A 305 -6.00 -18.27 -4.49
N GLY A 306 -6.99 -18.05 -3.64
CA GLY A 306 -7.21 -18.90 -2.47
C GLY A 306 -8.27 -18.39 -1.52
N LEU A 307 -8.35 -19.02 -0.34
CA LEU A 307 -9.30 -18.66 0.72
C LEU A 307 -8.59 -18.52 2.07
N PRO A 308 -8.94 -17.50 2.89
CA PRO A 308 -8.43 -17.39 4.24
C PRO A 308 -9.06 -18.44 5.17
N LYS A 309 -8.31 -18.88 6.18
CA LYS A 309 -8.79 -19.66 7.33
C LYS A 309 -8.34 -18.95 8.62
N PHE A 310 -9.30 -18.61 9.47
CA PHE A 310 -9.03 -17.96 10.76
C PHE A 310 -9.15 -19.00 11.90
N PRO A 311 -8.29 -18.97 12.94
CA PRO A 311 -8.35 -19.94 14.03
C PRO A 311 -9.50 -19.66 15.03
N GLY A 312 -10.72 -20.18 14.78
CA GLY A 312 -11.86 -20.38 15.74
C GLY A 312 -12.49 -19.15 16.45
N PRO A 313 -13.77 -19.12 16.90
CA PRO A 313 -14.97 -19.77 16.36
C PRO A 313 -15.32 -19.14 15.01
N PHE A 314 -14.39 -19.17 14.08
CA PHE A 314 -14.59 -18.84 12.67
C PHE A 314 -14.57 -20.14 11.90
N GLY A 315 -15.60 -20.97 12.14
CA GLY A 315 -15.89 -22.11 11.29
C GLY A 315 -16.49 -21.64 9.96
N PRO A 316 -16.40 -22.42 8.87
CA PRO A 316 -17.21 -22.20 7.68
C PRO A 316 -18.68 -22.44 8.07
N GLY A 317 -19.36 -21.37 8.45
CA GLY A 317 -20.66 -21.41 9.11
C GLY A 317 -21.68 -20.46 8.51
N VAL A 318 -21.64 -20.19 7.20
CA VAL A 318 -22.82 -19.78 6.45
C VAL A 318 -22.79 -20.48 5.10
N GLY A 319 -23.44 -21.65 5.05
CA GLY A 319 -23.94 -22.19 3.80
C GLY A 319 -25.01 -21.25 3.27
N GLY A 320 -24.64 -20.40 2.32
CA GLY A 320 -25.57 -19.57 1.56
C GLY A 320 -25.20 -19.68 0.09
N THR A 321 -25.88 -20.57 -0.63
CA THR A 321 -25.92 -20.52 -2.10
C THR A 321 -26.66 -19.26 -2.51
N TYR A 322 -25.93 -18.18 -2.80
CA TYR A 322 -26.50 -17.03 -3.50
C TYR A 322 -26.24 -17.21 -4.99
N ALA A 323 -27.33 -17.34 -5.75
CA ALA A 323 -27.29 -17.37 -7.20
C ALA A 323 -26.73 -16.02 -7.71
N PRO A 324 -25.63 -16.01 -8.48
CA PRO A 324 -25.07 -14.75 -8.97
C PRO A 324 -25.86 -14.29 -10.20
N SER A 325 -26.61 -13.19 -10.07
CA SER A 325 -27.11 -12.46 -11.23
C SER A 325 -26.27 -11.19 -11.47
N VAL A 326 -25.51 -11.26 -12.57
CA VAL A 326 -24.93 -10.17 -13.43
C VAL A 326 -23.76 -9.32 -12.87
N LEU A 327 -22.52 -9.87 -13.00
CA LEU A 327 -21.15 -9.28 -13.19
C LEU A 327 -20.65 -8.02 -12.38
N PRO A 328 -19.34 -7.94 -11.98
CA PRO A 328 -18.34 -8.99 -11.76
C PRO A 328 -17.45 -8.73 -10.51
N ILE A 329 -18.00 -8.37 -9.35
CA ILE A 329 -17.29 -8.51 -8.06
C ILE A 329 -18.27 -9.20 -7.12
N ALA A 330 -17.96 -10.44 -6.73
CA ALA A 330 -18.68 -11.08 -5.65
C ALA A 330 -17.95 -10.73 -4.37
N VAL A 331 -18.41 -9.69 -3.68
CA VAL A 331 -17.93 -9.42 -2.31
C VAL A 331 -18.75 -10.29 -1.37
N ALA A 332 -18.10 -11.22 -0.69
CA ALA A 332 -18.65 -11.84 0.50
C ALA A 332 -18.10 -11.08 1.71
N VAL A 333 -18.94 -10.28 2.34
CA VAL A 333 -18.62 -9.76 3.67
C VAL A 333 -18.83 -10.90 4.65
N ALA A 334 -17.75 -11.54 5.10
CA ALA A 334 -17.81 -12.41 6.25
C ALA A 334 -17.66 -11.52 7.49
N THR A 335 -18.78 -11.12 8.10
CA THR A 335 -18.74 -10.48 9.42
C THR A 335 -18.32 -11.51 10.45
N ALA A 336 -17.02 -11.71 10.58
CA ALA A 336 -16.39 -12.46 11.64
C ALA A 336 -16.15 -11.49 12.80
N SER A 337 -17.12 -11.33 13.71
CA SER A 337 -16.97 -10.38 14.82
C SER A 337 -15.88 -10.84 15.79
N ILE A 338 -14.68 -10.28 15.64
CA ILE A 338 -13.75 -10.09 16.75
C ILE A 338 -13.86 -8.61 17.08
N ALA A 339 -14.34 -8.28 18.28
CA ALA A 339 -14.35 -6.91 18.82
C ALA A 339 -15.01 -5.80 17.95
N GLY A 340 -15.89 -6.15 17.00
CA GLY A 340 -16.64 -5.16 16.20
C GLY A 340 -16.04 -4.78 14.84
N ALA A 341 -15.00 -5.49 14.36
CA ALA A 341 -14.38 -5.20 13.06
C ALA A 341 -14.86 -6.11 11.92
N ALA A 342 -14.78 -5.61 10.68
CA ALA A 342 -15.23 -6.28 9.46
C ALA A 342 -14.07 -6.94 8.71
N VAL A 343 -14.22 -8.22 8.35
CA VAL A 343 -13.35 -8.88 7.35
C VAL A 343 -14.08 -8.89 6.02
N VAL A 344 -13.44 -8.33 5.00
CA VAL A 344 -14.01 -8.28 3.65
C VAL A 344 -13.29 -9.30 2.79
N LEU A 345 -14.08 -10.12 2.11
CA LEU A 345 -13.57 -10.98 1.05
C LEU A 345 -14.17 -10.52 -0.27
N ALA A 346 -13.35 -10.01 -1.16
CA ALA A 346 -13.75 -9.67 -2.52
C ALA A 346 -13.16 -10.70 -3.50
N TYR A 347 -14.04 -11.31 -4.32
CA TYR A 347 -13.66 -12.32 -5.31
C TYR A 347 -13.97 -11.87 -6.73
N ARG A 348 -13.10 -12.24 -7.67
CA ARG A 348 -13.30 -12.01 -9.11
C ARG A 348 -13.15 -13.30 -9.91
N ARG A 349 -14.16 -13.64 -10.75
CA ARG A 349 -14.08 -14.75 -11.71
C ARG A 349 -13.72 -14.25 -13.12
N ARG A 350 -12.88 -14.98 -13.85
CA ARG A 350 -12.55 -14.71 -15.26
C ARG A 350 -13.81 -14.86 -16.12
N LYS A 351 -14.11 -13.88 -16.97
CA LYS A 351 -15.14 -14.03 -18.01
C LYS A 351 -14.61 -15.03 -19.04
N LYS A 352 -15.33 -16.13 -19.30
CA LYS A 352 -15.05 -16.93 -20.51
C LYS A 352 -15.24 -15.99 -21.70
N ARG A 353 -14.21 -15.85 -22.53
CA ARG A 353 -14.39 -15.30 -23.88
C ARG A 353 -15.11 -16.39 -24.66
N ASP A 354 -16.36 -16.14 -25.00
CA ASP A 354 -17.11 -16.94 -25.99
C ASP A 354 -16.61 -16.60 -27.40
#